data_AF-A0A7V8J432-F1
#
_entry.id   AF-A0A7V8J432-F1
#
_cell.length_a   1.000
_cell.length_b   1.000
_cell.length_c   1.000
_cell.angle_alpha   90.00
_cell.angle_beta   90.00
_cell.angle_gamma   90.00
#
_symmetry.space_group_name_H-M   'P 1'
#
loop_
_entity.id
_entity.type
_entity.pdbx_description
1 polymer ?
#
loop_
_entity_poly.entity_id
_entity_poly.type
_entity_poly.pdbx_seq_one_letter_code
_entity_poly.pdbx_strand_id
1 'polypeptide(L)'
;MLLDQDRWLSLERGATGEKAQFRYYKFGNGFEKQGYNIACHLLRDVEAGVTFGMNPKLIDTLYLIQGYLRIKKMPFHIIIQSGYRTPAHNARLAKAAKKSQHVLGNAADIRIPGLETDALTRLAKAIGVGGVGFYPHNGFVHVDVGRVREWTG
;
A
#
# COMPACT_ATOMS: atom_id res chain seq x y z
N MET A 1 21.33 4.64 3.87
CA MET A 1 20.31 4.45 2.80
C MET A 1 18.92 4.60 3.41
N LEU A 2 17.85 4.82 2.62
CA LEU A 2 16.46 4.93 3.15
C LEU A 2 16.05 3.73 4.02
N LEU A 3 16.64 2.55 3.79
CA LEU A 3 16.35 1.31 4.53
C LEU A 3 17.26 1.08 5.75
N ASP A 4 18.31 1.89 5.95
CA ASP A 4 19.29 1.76 7.05
C ASP A 4 18.91 2.62 8.27
N GLN A 5 17.64 2.60 8.62
CA GLN A 5 17.07 3.40 9.72
C GLN A 5 15.74 2.78 10.17
N ASP A 6 15.22 3.29 11.28
CA ASP A 6 13.88 2.95 11.75
C ASP A 6 12.84 3.30 10.69
N ARG A 7 11.95 2.34 10.41
CA ARG A 7 10.93 2.50 9.37
C ARG A 7 9.59 2.81 10.02
N TRP A 8 9.22 4.07 9.87
CA TRP A 8 7.94 4.62 10.31
C TRP A 8 7.02 4.83 9.12
N LEU A 9 5.77 4.41 9.28
CA LEU A 9 4.69 4.64 8.33
C LEU A 9 3.59 5.45 8.99
N SER A 10 3.04 6.41 8.25
CA SER A 10 1.76 7.04 8.54
C SER A 10 0.76 6.63 7.48
N LEU A 11 -0.33 5.96 7.88
CA LEU A 11 -1.37 5.46 6.97
C LEU A 11 -2.75 5.90 7.47
N GLU A 12 -3.64 6.15 6.53
CA GLU A 12 -5.08 6.33 6.76
C GLU A 12 -5.86 5.32 5.93
N ARG A 13 -6.87 4.67 6.52
CA ARG A 13 -7.80 3.82 5.78
C ARG A 13 -9.00 4.64 5.33
N GLY A 14 -9.11 4.90 4.03
CA GLY A 14 -10.13 5.78 3.46
C GLY A 14 -11.57 5.37 3.78
N ALA A 15 -11.86 4.06 3.82
CA ALA A 15 -13.21 3.55 4.08
C ALA A 15 -13.70 3.75 5.52
N THR A 16 -12.80 3.83 6.50
CA THR A 16 -13.14 3.90 7.93
C THR A 16 -12.69 5.19 8.61
N GLY A 17 -11.78 5.95 7.98
CA GLY A 17 -11.13 7.11 8.57
C GLY A 17 -10.07 6.77 9.62
N GLU A 18 -9.83 5.49 9.92
CA GLU A 18 -8.80 5.05 10.87
C GLU A 18 -7.42 5.51 10.40
N LYS A 19 -6.62 6.09 11.30
CA LYS A 19 -5.27 6.57 11.01
C LYS A 19 -4.30 6.07 12.07
N ALA A 20 -3.08 5.76 11.66
CA ALA A 20 -2.01 5.47 12.60
C ALA A 20 -0.66 5.88 12.03
N GLN A 21 0.20 6.38 12.92
CA GLN A 21 1.64 6.49 12.71
C GLN A 21 2.34 5.46 13.59
N PHE A 22 3.16 4.59 13.01
CA PHE A 22 3.75 3.46 13.72
C PHE A 22 5.12 3.07 13.13
N ARG A 23 6.00 2.56 13.99
CA ARG A 23 7.23 1.90 13.58
C ARG A 23 6.94 0.41 13.40
N TYR A 24 7.25 -0.12 12.22
CA TYR A 24 7.08 -1.55 11.94
C TYR A 24 8.43 -2.28 11.82
N TYR A 25 9.53 -1.54 11.75
CA TYR A 25 10.88 -2.06 11.69
C TYR A 25 11.84 -1.14 12.45
N LYS A 26 12.63 -1.71 13.35
CA LYS A 26 13.69 -1.01 14.09
C LYS A 26 15.05 -1.43 13.54
N PHE A 27 15.87 -0.45 13.17
CA PHE A 27 17.20 -0.73 12.63
C PHE A 27 18.06 -1.46 13.66
N GLY A 28 18.73 -2.53 13.22
CA GLY A 28 19.51 -3.43 14.09
C GLY A 28 18.69 -4.43 14.91
N ASN A 29 17.35 -4.32 14.95
CA ASN A 29 16.47 -5.22 15.72
C ASN A 29 15.47 -6.01 14.86
N GLY A 30 15.11 -5.52 13.68
CA GLY A 30 14.18 -6.19 12.76
C GLY A 30 12.73 -5.71 12.86
N PHE A 31 11.80 -6.54 12.40
CA PHE A 31 10.37 -6.23 12.38
C PHE A 31 9.77 -6.18 13.79
N GLU A 32 8.97 -5.14 14.05
CA GLU A 32 8.21 -4.99 15.28
C GLU A 32 6.77 -5.46 15.09
N LYS A 33 6.39 -6.49 15.85
CA LYS A 33 5.08 -7.15 15.74
C LYS A 33 3.90 -6.18 15.87
N GLN A 34 3.97 -5.23 16.80
CA GLN A 34 2.87 -4.28 17.02
C GLN A 34 2.65 -3.38 15.80
N GLY A 35 3.70 -2.77 15.26
CA GLY A 35 3.59 -1.94 14.06
C GLY A 35 3.18 -2.72 12.82
N TYR A 36 3.72 -3.94 12.66
CA TYR A 36 3.28 -4.83 11.58
C TYR A 36 1.78 -5.15 11.67
N ASN A 37 1.27 -5.44 12.87
CA ASN A 37 -0.16 -5.72 13.07
C ASN A 37 -1.05 -4.50 12.79
N ILE A 38 -0.59 -3.29 13.13
CA ILE A 38 -1.28 -2.04 12.77
C ILE A 38 -1.36 -1.90 11.25
N ALA A 39 -0.26 -2.16 10.53
CA ALA A 39 -0.25 -2.13 9.06
C ALA A 39 -1.27 -3.12 8.48
N CYS A 40 -1.26 -4.38 8.95
CA CYS A 40 -2.20 -5.41 8.52
C CYS A 40 -3.66 -5.01 8.77
N HIS A 41 -3.95 -4.40 9.93
CA HIS A 41 -5.29 -3.92 10.26
C HIS A 41 -5.75 -2.78 9.34
N LEU A 42 -4.89 -1.80 9.05
CA LEU A 42 -5.24 -0.70 8.13
C LEU A 42 -5.42 -1.17 6.68
N LEU A 43 -4.68 -2.21 6.29
CA LEU A 43 -4.77 -2.86 4.98
C LEU A 43 -5.85 -3.94 4.89
N ARG A 44 -6.63 -4.19 5.94
CA ARG A 44 -7.61 -5.28 5.99
C ARG A 44 -8.72 -5.19 4.92
N ASP A 45 -9.46 -6.27 4.79
CA ASP A 45 -10.75 -6.24 4.11
C ASP A 45 -11.78 -5.63 5.07
N VAL A 46 -12.13 -4.36 4.84
CA VAL A 46 -13.08 -3.63 5.71
C VAL A 46 -14.49 -4.18 5.57
N GLU A 47 -14.90 -4.58 4.36
CA GLU A 47 -16.26 -5.08 4.09
C GLU A 47 -16.49 -6.43 4.78
N ALA A 48 -15.47 -7.30 4.76
CA ALA A 48 -15.53 -8.58 5.46
C ALA A 48 -15.13 -8.48 6.95
N GLY A 49 -14.55 -7.36 7.39
CA GLY A 49 -13.98 -7.24 8.73
C GLY A 49 -12.76 -8.15 8.99
N VAL A 50 -12.07 -8.59 7.93
CA VAL A 50 -11.01 -9.61 8.01
C VAL A 50 -9.63 -8.98 7.83
N THR A 51 -8.81 -9.08 8.87
CA THR A 51 -7.37 -8.80 8.81
C THR A 51 -6.60 -9.99 8.26
N PHE A 52 -5.55 -9.73 7.49
CA PHE A 52 -4.70 -10.74 6.87
C PHE A 52 -3.23 -10.37 7.03
N GLY A 53 -2.34 -11.37 7.08
CA GLY A 53 -0.90 -11.15 7.12
C GLY A 53 -0.41 -10.54 5.81
N MET A 54 -0.20 -9.22 5.78
CA MET A 54 0.28 -8.52 4.59
C MET A 54 1.73 -8.88 4.30
N ASN A 55 2.09 -8.96 3.03
CA ASN A 55 3.47 -9.21 2.63
C ASN A 55 4.38 -8.06 3.11
N PRO A 56 5.45 -8.32 3.90
CA PRO A 56 6.34 -7.27 4.38
C PRO A 56 6.95 -6.41 3.27
N LYS A 57 7.19 -6.97 2.07
CA LYS A 57 7.69 -6.20 0.93
C LYS A 57 6.71 -5.11 0.47
N LEU A 58 5.39 -5.33 0.60
CA LEU A 58 4.39 -4.32 0.29
C LEU A 58 4.48 -3.17 1.31
N ILE A 59 4.66 -3.49 2.59
CA ILE A 59 4.82 -2.49 3.66
C ILE A 59 6.09 -1.67 3.42
N ASP A 60 7.21 -2.33 3.07
CA ASP A 60 8.44 -1.64 2.67
C ASP A 60 8.24 -0.76 1.42
N THR A 61 7.43 -1.20 0.45
CA THR A 61 7.11 -0.40 -0.75
C THR A 61 6.36 0.88 -0.39
N LEU A 62 5.36 0.80 0.49
CA LEU A 62 4.66 1.98 1.01
C LEU A 62 5.60 2.92 1.76
N TYR A 63 6.55 2.36 2.52
CA TYR A 63 7.56 3.13 3.22
C TYR A 63 8.51 3.86 2.27
N LEU A 64 8.95 3.20 1.19
CA LEU A 64 9.81 3.81 0.16
C LEU A 64 9.10 4.97 -0.54
N ILE A 65 7.82 4.80 -0.92
CA ILE A 65 6.99 5.86 -1.50
C ILE A 65 6.93 7.06 -0.53
N GLN A 66 6.51 6.82 0.71
CA GLN A 66 6.36 7.87 1.71
C GLN A 66 7.69 8.56 2.04
N GLY A 67 8.77 7.79 2.17
CA GLY A 67 10.11 8.28 2.48
C GLY A 67 10.68 9.13 1.36
N TYR A 68 10.54 8.71 0.10
CA TYR A 68 10.98 9.49 -1.06
C TYR A 68 10.25 10.84 -1.13
N LEU A 69 8.92 10.83 -1.01
CA LEU A 69 8.11 12.05 -1.06
C LEU A 69 8.45 13.00 0.08
N ARG A 70 8.68 12.46 1.28
CA ARG A 70 9.14 13.22 2.46
C ARG A 70 10.47 13.92 2.20
N ILE A 71 11.46 13.21 1.65
CA ILE A 71 12.78 13.78 1.30
C ILE A 71 12.63 14.89 0.25
N LYS A 72 11.73 14.71 -0.72
CA LYS A 72 11.43 15.70 -1.76
C LYS A 72 10.54 16.86 -1.27
N LYS A 73 10.15 16.88 0.01
CA LYS A 73 9.23 17.87 0.60
C LYS A 73 7.89 17.97 -0.17
N MET A 74 7.42 16.83 -0.68
CA MET A 74 6.14 16.69 -1.37
C MET A 74 5.09 16.09 -0.43
N PRO A 75 3.78 16.17 -0.73
CA PRO A 75 2.75 15.46 0.02
C PRO A 75 3.08 13.96 0.11
N PHE A 76 3.01 13.40 1.31
CA PHE A 76 3.41 12.01 1.58
C PHE A 76 2.41 11.23 2.44
N HIS A 77 1.27 11.85 2.78
CA HIS A 77 0.20 11.20 3.54
C HIS A 77 -0.52 10.16 2.66
N ILE A 78 -0.31 8.87 2.96
CA ILE A 78 -0.88 7.77 2.18
C ILE A 78 -2.26 7.43 2.75
N ILE A 79 -3.26 7.49 1.88
CA ILE A 79 -4.60 6.97 2.15
C ILE A 79 -4.76 5.65 1.38
N ILE A 80 -4.99 4.57 2.12
CA ILE A 80 -5.31 3.24 1.61
C ILE A 80 -6.78 3.22 1.21
N GLN A 81 -7.05 3.03 -0.08
CA GLN A 81 -8.39 2.77 -0.58
C GLN A 81 -8.76 1.30 -0.42
N SER A 82 -7.81 0.41 -0.70
CA SER A 82 -7.98 -1.04 -0.59
C SER A 82 -6.64 -1.70 -0.26
N GLY A 83 -6.68 -2.78 0.52
CA GLY A 83 -5.51 -3.62 0.81
C GLY A 83 -5.85 -5.07 0.54
N TYR A 84 -5.76 -5.95 1.53
CA TYR A 84 -6.29 -7.30 1.42
C TYR A 84 -7.78 -7.31 1.05
N ARG A 85 -8.16 -8.29 0.22
CA ARG A 85 -9.56 -8.63 -0.07
C ARG A 85 -9.75 -10.11 0.15
N THR A 86 -10.78 -10.50 0.88
CA THR A 86 -11.20 -11.90 0.94
C THR A 86 -11.56 -12.40 -0.48
N PRO A 87 -11.39 -13.70 -0.78
CA PRO A 87 -11.78 -14.25 -2.07
C PRO A 87 -13.24 -13.95 -2.43
N ALA A 88 -14.14 -14.02 -1.44
CA ALA A 88 -15.57 -13.73 -1.61
C ALA A 88 -15.82 -12.27 -2.00
N HIS A 89 -15.22 -11.30 -1.28
CA HIS A 89 -15.31 -9.89 -1.64
C HIS A 89 -14.71 -9.65 -3.05
N ASN A 90 -13.51 -10.17 -3.33
CA ASN A 90 -12.88 -9.98 -4.63
C ASN A 90 -13.73 -10.54 -5.79
N ALA A 91 -14.45 -11.64 -5.59
CA ALA A 91 -15.33 -12.22 -6.60
C ALA A 91 -16.59 -11.36 -6.90
N ARG A 92 -17.04 -10.52 -5.96
CA ARG A 92 -18.16 -9.58 -6.18
C ARG A 92 -17.79 -8.38 -7.06
N LEU A 93 -16.50 -8.10 -7.23
CA LEU A 93 -16.03 -6.96 -8.01
C LEU A 93 -15.96 -7.33 -9.50
N ALA A 94 -16.78 -6.67 -10.32
CA ALA A 94 -16.95 -6.98 -11.75
C ALA A 94 -15.65 -6.96 -12.59
N LYS A 95 -14.63 -6.21 -12.15
CA LYS A 95 -13.33 -6.08 -12.85
C LYS A 95 -12.16 -6.75 -12.13
N ALA A 96 -12.40 -7.56 -11.11
CA ALA A 96 -11.30 -8.18 -10.37
C ALA A 96 -10.60 -9.27 -11.19
N ALA A 97 -9.27 -9.23 -11.20
CA ALA A 97 -8.46 -10.26 -11.84
C ALA A 97 -8.63 -11.61 -11.11
N LYS A 98 -8.68 -12.71 -11.87
CA LYS A 98 -8.75 -14.10 -11.34
C LYS A 98 -7.60 -14.46 -10.38
N LYS A 99 -6.44 -13.79 -10.51
CA LYS A 99 -5.25 -13.95 -9.65
C LYS A 99 -4.86 -12.61 -9.00
N SER A 100 -5.84 -11.95 -8.39
CA SER A 100 -5.67 -10.65 -7.74
C SER A 100 -4.62 -10.69 -6.64
N GLN A 101 -3.65 -9.78 -6.68
CA GLN A 101 -2.62 -9.65 -5.64
C GLN A 101 -3.22 -9.19 -4.29
N HIS A 102 -4.41 -8.58 -4.28
CA HIS A 102 -5.11 -8.23 -3.04
C HIS A 102 -5.49 -9.46 -2.23
N VAL A 103 -5.90 -10.56 -2.87
CA VAL A 103 -6.30 -11.81 -2.19
C VAL A 103 -5.09 -12.52 -1.58
N LEU A 104 -3.88 -12.19 -2.03
CA LEU A 104 -2.62 -12.74 -1.52
C LEU A 104 -1.97 -11.84 -0.46
N GLY A 105 -2.58 -10.71 -0.09
CA GLY A 105 -1.96 -9.73 0.81
C GLY A 105 -0.74 -9.04 0.20
N ASN A 106 -0.65 -8.99 -1.14
CA ASN A 106 0.50 -8.48 -1.88
C ASN A 106 0.24 -7.11 -2.53
N ALA A 107 -0.96 -6.53 -2.40
CA ALA A 107 -1.33 -5.29 -3.07
C ALA A 107 -2.01 -4.28 -2.16
N ALA A 108 -1.88 -3.01 -2.54
CA ALA A 108 -2.64 -1.89 -2.00
C ALA A 108 -3.06 -0.93 -3.13
N ASP A 109 -4.27 -0.42 -3.05
CA ASP A 109 -4.74 0.72 -3.83
C ASP A 109 -4.57 1.96 -2.96
N ILE A 110 -3.78 2.93 -3.42
CA ILE A 110 -3.35 4.08 -2.64
C ILE A 110 -3.63 5.41 -3.33
N ARG A 111 -3.89 6.44 -2.54
CA ARG A 111 -3.89 7.84 -2.97
C ARG A 111 -3.06 8.69 -2.02
N ILE A 112 -2.55 9.81 -2.51
CA ILE A 112 -1.87 10.82 -1.70
C ILE A 112 -2.49 12.18 -2.03
N PRO A 113 -3.30 12.78 -1.13
CA PRO A 113 -3.90 14.09 -1.38
C PRO A 113 -2.84 15.15 -1.69
N GLY A 114 -3.09 15.96 -2.73
CA GLY A 114 -2.14 16.96 -3.21
C GLY A 114 -1.01 16.43 -4.10
N LEU A 115 -1.00 15.13 -4.41
CA LEU A 115 -0.10 14.53 -5.39
C LEU A 115 -0.91 13.96 -6.57
N GLU A 116 -0.58 14.42 -7.78
CA GLU A 116 -1.20 13.89 -8.99
C GLU A 116 -1.00 12.38 -9.12
N THR A 117 -2.06 11.65 -9.46
CA THR A 117 -2.07 10.19 -9.59
C THR A 117 -1.00 9.69 -10.58
N ASP A 118 -0.74 10.47 -11.63
CA ASP A 118 0.29 10.21 -12.62
C ASP A 118 1.72 10.36 -12.04
N ALA A 119 1.95 11.36 -11.18
CA ALA A 119 3.22 11.51 -10.46
C ALA A 119 3.46 10.36 -9.47
N LEU A 120 2.42 9.95 -8.74
CA LEU A 120 2.48 8.78 -7.85
C LEU A 120 2.74 7.48 -8.63
N THR A 121 2.12 7.33 -9.81
CA THR A 121 2.33 6.19 -10.70
C THR A 121 3.78 6.11 -11.17
N ARG A 122 4.36 7.22 -11.66
CA ARG A 122 5.77 7.29 -12.04
C ARG A 122 6.70 6.90 -10.90
N LEU A 123 6.42 7.39 -9.69
CA LEU A 123 7.21 7.03 -8.51
C LEU A 123 7.11 5.53 -8.19
N ALA A 124 5.91 4.95 -8.19
CA ALA A 124 5.71 3.53 -7.94
C ALA A 124 6.44 2.66 -8.98
N LYS A 125 6.41 3.05 -10.26
CA LYS A 125 7.16 2.40 -11.33
C LYS A 125 8.67 2.49 -11.11
N ALA A 126 9.17 3.66 -10.73
CA ALA A 126 10.60 3.87 -10.47
C ALA A 126 11.12 3.06 -9.28
N ILE A 127 10.27 2.77 -8.29
CA ILE A 127 10.59 1.86 -7.18
C ILE A 127 10.73 0.41 -7.67
N GLY A 128 9.91 -0.01 -8.64
CA GLY A 128 10.15 -1.23 -9.42
C GLY A 128 10.00 -2.56 -8.65
N VAL A 129 9.31 -2.58 -7.50
CA VAL A 129 9.21 -3.78 -6.65
C VAL A 129 8.18 -4.80 -7.18
N GLY A 130 7.18 -4.37 -7.96
CA GLY A 130 6.18 -5.25 -8.53
C GLY A 130 5.21 -4.53 -9.48
N GLY A 131 3.95 -4.96 -9.53
CA GLY A 131 2.97 -4.41 -10.45
C GLY A 131 2.48 -3.01 -10.07
N VAL A 132 2.25 -2.17 -11.09
CA VAL A 132 1.68 -0.82 -10.93
C VAL A 132 0.49 -0.62 -11.87
N GLY A 133 -0.68 -0.33 -11.30
CA GLY A 133 -1.90 -0.02 -12.06
C GLY A 133 -2.31 1.44 -11.89
N PHE A 134 -2.53 2.14 -13.00
CA PHE A 134 -2.97 3.53 -13.01
C PHE A 134 -4.49 3.62 -13.22
N TYR A 135 -5.20 4.23 -12.26
CA TYR A 135 -6.66 4.39 -12.31
C TYR A 135 -7.04 5.88 -12.18
N PRO A 136 -6.89 6.69 -13.26
CA PRO A 136 -7.12 8.13 -13.21
C PRO A 136 -8.56 8.49 -12.83
N HIS A 137 -9.54 7.77 -13.38
CA HIS A 137 -10.96 8.02 -13.13
C HIS A 137 -11.37 7.69 -11.68
N ASN A 138 -10.69 6.74 -11.04
CA ASN A 138 -10.97 6.36 -9.65
C ASN A 138 -10.10 7.12 -8.63
N GLY A 139 -9.10 7.87 -9.10
CA GLY A 139 -8.24 8.69 -8.24
C GLY A 139 -7.31 7.88 -7.32
N PHE A 140 -6.84 6.71 -7.76
CA PHE A 140 -5.87 5.89 -7.01
C PHE A 140 -4.84 5.23 -7.91
N VAL A 141 -3.75 4.78 -7.29
CA VAL A 141 -2.71 3.95 -7.91
C VAL A 141 -2.70 2.59 -7.22
N HIS A 142 -2.76 1.52 -8.00
CA HIS A 142 -2.53 0.17 -7.52
C HIS A 142 -1.03 -0.10 -7.45
N VAL A 143 -0.56 -0.64 -6.34
CA VAL A 143 0.82 -1.13 -6.17
C VAL A 143 0.80 -2.54 -5.60
N ASP A 144 1.61 -3.42 -6.17
CA ASP A 144 1.79 -4.78 -5.66
C ASP A 144 3.24 -5.25 -5.69
N VAL A 145 3.51 -6.38 -5.04
CA VAL A 145 4.85 -7.01 -4.96
C VAL A 145 4.91 -8.35 -5.70
N GLY A 146 4.03 -8.54 -6.69
CA GLY A 146 4.05 -9.66 -7.62
C GLY A 146 5.04 -9.44 -8.78
N ARG A 147 4.73 -9.99 -9.96
CA ARG A 147 5.55 -9.74 -11.16
C ARG A 147 5.46 -8.26 -11.56
N VAL A 148 6.62 -7.68 -11.89
CA VAL A 148 6.72 -6.33 -12.46
C VAL A 148 5.91 -6.27 -13.76
N ARG A 149 4.95 -5.36 -13.78
CA ARG A 149 4.03 -5.13 -14.91
C ARG A 149 3.33 -3.79 -14.70
N GLU A 150 2.85 -3.22 -15.79
CA GLU A 150 2.16 -1.94 -15.76
C GLU A 150 0.86 -2.02 -16.54
N TRP A 151 -0.19 -1.35 -16.08
CA TRP A 151 -1.45 -1.26 -16.79
C TRP A 151 -2.21 0.03 -16.44
N THR A 152 -3.19 0.36 -17.28
CA THR A 152 -4.19 1.40 -17.03
C THR A 152 -5.56 0.73 -16.98
N GLY A 153 -6.38 1.06 -15.99
CA GLY A 153 -7.68 0.39 -15.76
C GLY A 153 -8.88 1.33 -15.69
#